data_AF-A0AAX6H6J2-F1
#
_entry.id   AF-A0AAX6H6J2-F1
#
_cell.length_a   1.000
_cell.length_b   1.000
_cell.length_c   1.000
_cell.angle_alpha   90.00
_cell.angle_beta   90.00
_cell.angle_gamma   90.00
#
_symmetry.space_group_name_H-M   'P 1'
#
loop_
_entity.id
_entity.type
_entity.pdbx_description
1 polymer ?
#
loop_
_entity_poly.entity_id
_entity_poly.type
_entity_poly.pdbx_seq_one_letter_code
_entity_poly.pdbx_strand_id
1 'polypeptide(L)'
;MHLLPSQQQHWTTPPTSHPCWRSKPPALVVVVLRTGPRTSPSAPGLASAAAGNIRRGSSPSTSAASPCKAPSPPTSPTSPSSLLSTSPTTPSPAPSPTPWAGSPGSQSYNGIVGSIPISLCNASKMIVLELSDNSLTGPVPATLGKSMPFLQGLLMAGNALSGGLDFIASSANCRDLNFLEVMSNQFEGVLPDAYGNLSMNLQYFHVSDNHISKKIPAGLGNLSRLISLSLSYNELRGTIPRTLWRLKKLQMMYLGFNRLTGSIPSDISLMTNLATISFADNELSGQIPDSLGNISRLQNLDLAEKKLSSTIPLSLWSLTGLIQLDLSQNRFEGLLPPQMAKLKAIGNIDLRSNRLLGNISSALGELQTIQYLDLSNNSFHGQIPQQLGRLFNVEYLNLSHNFLSGVIPKSFSNLSYVYSLDLFFNILEGEIPEGKVFSNVSITSLMGNRALCGAPQLKFPPCPANMITTSTSSAKLRLIKFVLPSVASVLVFLACFSLFVNFFMRKKAKASSKEEPPCLNYHRRIPYFELARATDNFSEDNLLGRGSIGKVYKGSLDGGLLVAVKVLNLEVEGASRSFDAECRTLGQVRHRNLVKIISTCSNLEFKELVLEFMSKLSLDKWLYS
;
A
#
# COMPACT_ATOMS: atom_id res chain seq x y z
N MET A 1 -53.78 -4.25 -10.29
CA MET A 1 -53.88 -4.42 -11.75
C MET A 1 -53.97 -3.04 -12.40
N HIS A 2 -53.55 -2.93 -13.66
CA HIS A 2 -53.44 -1.65 -14.38
C HIS A 2 -54.78 -0.90 -14.50
N LEU A 3 -54.71 0.45 -14.58
CA LEU A 3 -55.15 1.22 -15.77
C LEU A 3 -54.80 2.72 -15.65
N LEU A 4 -54.04 3.20 -16.64
CA LEU A 4 -54.01 4.57 -17.20
C LEU A 4 -54.62 4.43 -18.63
N PRO A 5 -55.05 5.48 -19.39
CA PRO A 5 -54.40 6.81 -19.46
C PRO A 5 -55.29 8.04 -19.82
N SER A 6 -54.62 9.21 -20.01
CA SER A 6 -54.96 10.31 -20.97
C SER A 6 -56.17 11.24 -20.67
N GLN A 7 -56.25 12.52 -21.07
CA GLN A 7 -55.27 13.48 -21.66
C GLN A 7 -55.77 14.96 -21.60
N GLN A 8 -54.85 15.95 -21.72
CA GLN A 8 -55.01 17.37 -22.20
C GLN A 8 -56.04 18.32 -21.47
N GLN A 9 -55.91 19.65 -21.34
CA GLN A 9 -55.46 20.74 -22.25
C GLN A 9 -54.99 22.04 -21.52
N HIS A 10 -53.83 22.57 -21.94
CA HIS A 10 -53.54 23.94 -22.44
C HIS A 10 -54.15 25.28 -21.91
N TRP A 11 -53.23 26.27 -21.72
CA TRP A 11 -53.31 27.76 -21.73
C TRP A 11 -54.03 28.56 -20.61
N THR A 12 -53.28 29.43 -19.90
CA THR A 12 -53.33 30.93 -20.00
C THR A 12 -52.51 31.66 -18.91
N THR A 13 -52.02 32.86 -19.25
CA THR A 13 -51.51 33.97 -18.39
C THR A 13 -52.21 35.25 -18.87
N PRO A 14 -52.52 36.31 -18.07
CA PRO A 14 -51.59 37.11 -17.23
C PRO A 14 -52.32 37.71 -15.96
N PRO A 15 -52.08 38.93 -15.39
CA PRO A 15 -50.96 39.88 -15.40
C PRO A 15 -50.46 40.32 -13.97
N THR A 16 -49.69 41.42 -13.93
CA THR A 16 -48.87 42.01 -12.82
C THR A 16 -49.59 42.84 -11.73
N SER A 17 -49.07 42.87 -10.47
CA SER A 17 -48.51 44.10 -9.81
C SER A 17 -48.23 44.02 -8.28
N HIS A 18 -46.96 44.29 -7.87
CA HIS A 18 -46.45 44.94 -6.61
C HIS A 18 -46.80 44.45 -5.17
N PRO A 19 -46.01 44.80 -4.10
CA PRO A 19 -44.67 45.42 -4.03
C PRO A 19 -43.62 44.63 -3.17
N CYS A 20 -42.43 45.22 -3.05
CA CYS A 20 -41.21 44.67 -2.43
C CYS A 20 -41.25 44.39 -0.92
N TRP A 21 -40.72 43.23 -0.51
CA TRP A 21 -39.75 43.10 0.58
C TRP A 21 -38.60 42.20 0.14
N ARG A 22 -37.61 42.73 -0.60
CA ARG A 22 -36.32 42.05 -0.76
C ARG A 22 -35.51 42.26 0.52
N SER A 23 -35.57 41.31 1.44
CA SER A 23 -34.46 41.13 2.38
C SER A 23 -33.19 40.91 1.55
N LYS A 24 -32.24 41.85 1.64
CA LYS A 24 -30.89 41.56 1.15
C LYS A 24 -30.38 40.35 1.95
N PRO A 25 -29.76 39.34 1.32
CA PRO A 25 -29.01 38.36 2.09
C PRO A 25 -27.97 39.12 2.92
N PRO A 26 -27.69 38.70 4.17
CA PRO A 26 -26.69 39.36 4.99
C PRO A 26 -25.37 39.38 4.21
N ALA A 27 -24.71 40.54 4.18
CA ALA A 27 -23.44 40.69 3.48
C ALA A 27 -22.44 39.67 4.06
N LEU A 28 -21.85 38.85 3.19
CA LEU A 28 -20.86 37.86 3.59
C LEU A 28 -19.58 38.62 3.99
N VAL A 29 -19.42 38.92 5.28
CA VAL A 29 -18.22 39.56 5.81
C VAL A 29 -17.12 38.51 5.93
N VAL A 30 -16.41 38.30 4.81
CA VAL A 30 -15.14 37.58 4.78
C VAL A 30 -14.04 38.57 5.13
N VAL A 31 -13.44 38.43 6.31
CA VAL A 31 -12.25 39.22 6.68
C VAL A 31 -11.00 38.47 6.24
N VAL A 32 -10.54 38.76 5.03
CA VAL A 32 -9.18 38.39 4.60
C VAL A 32 -8.23 39.46 5.13
N LEU A 33 -7.48 39.14 6.18
CA LEU A 33 -6.41 40.02 6.66
C LEU A 33 -5.29 40.07 5.61
N ARG A 34 -4.94 41.26 5.12
CA ARG A 34 -3.83 41.48 4.18
C ARG A 34 -2.79 42.40 4.80
N THR A 35 -1.50 42.07 4.66
CA THR A 35 -0.44 43.02 5.02
C THR A 35 -0.32 44.11 3.96
N GLY A 36 -0.31 45.38 4.38
CA GLY A 36 0.04 46.49 3.51
C GLY A 36 1.54 46.51 3.16
N PRO A 37 1.95 47.13 2.04
CA PRO A 37 3.36 47.20 1.64
C PRO A 37 4.18 47.95 2.69
N ARG A 38 5.22 47.30 3.22
CA ARG A 38 6.19 47.96 4.12
C ARG A 38 7.07 48.91 3.32
N THR A 39 6.96 50.20 3.58
CA THR A 39 8.01 51.17 3.23
C THR A 39 9.24 50.90 4.11
N SER A 40 10.37 50.62 3.48
CA SER A 40 11.65 50.38 4.17
C SER A 40 12.29 51.69 4.65
N PRO A 41 12.61 51.85 5.95
CA PRO A 41 13.57 52.86 6.38
C PRO A 41 15.00 52.38 6.05
N SER A 42 15.82 53.28 5.51
CA SER A 42 17.24 53.06 5.23
C SER A 42 18.05 52.76 6.50
N ALA A 43 18.92 51.75 6.45
CA ALA A 43 19.89 51.48 7.50
C ALA A 43 21.10 52.43 7.43
N PRO A 44 21.60 52.97 8.56
CA PRO A 44 22.95 53.52 8.64
C PRO A 44 23.98 52.39 8.87
N GLY A 45 25.14 52.50 8.22
CA GLY A 45 26.18 51.47 8.27
C GLY A 45 27.05 51.50 9.54
N LEU A 46 27.74 50.39 9.79
CA LEU A 46 28.82 50.29 10.77
C LEU A 46 30.00 49.56 10.13
N ALA A 47 31.20 50.10 10.34
CA ALA A 47 32.42 49.67 9.67
C ALA A 47 33.14 48.55 10.44
N SER A 48 33.86 47.70 9.70
CA SER A 48 35.03 46.97 10.20
C SER A 48 35.97 46.68 9.03
N ALA A 49 37.28 46.76 9.26
CA ALA A 49 38.30 46.68 8.23
C ALA A 49 39.25 45.50 8.48
N ALA A 50 39.70 44.86 7.40
CA ALA A 50 40.99 44.18 7.34
C ALA A 50 41.48 44.03 5.89
N ALA A 51 42.80 44.07 5.72
CA ALA A 51 43.54 43.93 4.45
C ALA A 51 43.17 42.67 3.63
N GLY A 52 43.36 42.62 2.31
CA GLY A 52 43.90 43.62 1.39
C GLY A 52 44.77 42.97 0.30
N ASN A 53 44.73 43.49 -0.94
CA ASN A 53 45.87 43.41 -1.86
C ASN A 53 45.72 44.35 -3.07
N ILE A 54 46.86 44.76 -3.61
CA ILE A 54 46.98 45.83 -4.60
C ILE A 54 47.13 45.24 -6.01
N ARG A 55 46.35 45.74 -7.00
CA ARG A 55 46.92 46.27 -8.26
C ARG A 55 45.93 47.11 -9.07
N ARG A 56 46.50 48.11 -9.76
CA ARG A 56 45.85 49.15 -10.55
C ARG A 56 45.48 48.63 -11.95
N GLY A 57 44.48 49.26 -12.60
CA GLY A 57 44.14 48.98 -14.00
C GLY A 57 43.01 49.85 -14.53
N SER A 58 43.33 51.12 -14.81
CA SER A 58 42.53 52.14 -15.50
C SER A 58 41.39 51.69 -16.45
N SER A 59 40.19 52.16 -16.12
CA SER A 59 39.21 52.90 -16.93
C SER A 59 39.69 53.57 -18.25
N PRO A 60 38.78 54.12 -19.12
CA PRO A 60 37.33 53.92 -19.23
C PRO A 60 36.80 53.85 -20.70
N SER A 61 35.46 53.88 -20.86
CA SER A 61 34.72 54.64 -21.92
C SER A 61 34.81 54.16 -23.39
N THR A 62 33.77 54.26 -24.25
CA THR A 62 32.44 54.88 -24.13
C THR A 62 31.45 54.33 -25.18
N SER A 63 30.15 54.46 -24.88
CA SER A 63 28.98 54.82 -25.75
C SER A 63 29.17 55.00 -27.29
N ALA A 64 28.16 54.84 -28.17
CA ALA A 64 26.71 54.82 -27.97
C ALA A 64 25.93 54.26 -29.19
N ALA A 65 24.70 53.77 -28.94
CA ALA A 65 23.45 54.03 -29.68
C ALA A 65 23.35 53.94 -31.24
N SER A 66 22.47 53.03 -31.70
CA SER A 66 21.14 53.27 -32.33
C SER A 66 20.95 54.43 -33.35
N PRO A 67 20.03 54.34 -34.37
CA PRO A 67 18.71 53.71 -34.24
C PRO A 67 18.03 53.07 -35.50
N CYS A 68 16.82 52.55 -35.24
CA CYS A 68 15.79 51.88 -36.05
C CYS A 68 15.34 52.51 -37.39
N LYS A 69 14.87 51.65 -38.34
CA LYS A 69 13.44 51.52 -38.73
C LYS A 69 13.18 50.41 -39.79
N ALA A 70 11.95 49.88 -39.82
CA ALA A 70 11.43 48.87 -40.78
C ALA A 70 10.62 49.51 -41.94
N PRO A 71 10.21 48.75 -42.98
CA PRO A 71 8.94 48.00 -42.92
C PRO A 71 8.90 46.63 -43.65
N SER A 72 7.76 45.93 -43.56
CA SER A 72 7.40 44.61 -44.14
C SER A 72 6.19 44.75 -45.10
N PRO A 73 5.51 43.70 -45.66
CA PRO A 73 5.74 42.24 -45.81
C PRO A 73 5.62 41.82 -47.34
N PRO A 74 5.11 40.66 -47.83
CA PRO A 74 4.80 39.34 -47.23
C PRO A 74 5.28 38.08 -48.00
N THR A 75 5.42 36.94 -47.30
CA THR A 75 4.74 35.62 -47.53
C THR A 75 5.43 34.51 -46.72
N SER A 76 4.70 33.45 -46.43
CA SER A 76 5.07 32.29 -45.60
C SER A 76 4.53 31.00 -46.29
N PRO A 77 4.75 29.74 -45.81
CA PRO A 77 5.24 29.36 -44.48
C PRO A 77 6.17 28.12 -44.32
N THR A 78 6.68 27.98 -43.09
CA THR A 78 6.97 26.74 -42.31
C THR A 78 8.04 25.72 -42.78
N SER A 79 9.23 25.80 -42.18
CA SER A 79 9.68 24.96 -41.02
C SER A 79 11.18 25.22 -40.77
N PRO A 80 11.72 25.12 -39.53
CA PRO A 80 12.37 23.86 -39.15
C PRO A 80 12.46 23.52 -37.64
N SER A 81 12.92 22.29 -37.43
CA SER A 81 13.57 21.65 -36.27
C SER A 81 14.51 22.49 -35.40
N SER A 82 14.64 22.14 -34.09
CA SER A 82 15.80 21.38 -33.54
C SER A 82 16.29 21.79 -32.12
N LEU A 83 16.69 20.75 -31.37
CA LEU A 83 17.78 20.68 -30.37
C LEU A 83 17.77 21.54 -29.10
N LEU A 84 17.82 20.87 -27.94
CA LEU A 84 18.98 20.98 -27.03
C LEU A 84 19.08 19.76 -26.10
N SER A 85 20.31 19.49 -25.63
CA SER A 85 20.73 18.26 -24.95
C SER A 85 21.28 18.51 -23.55
N THR A 86 20.93 17.68 -22.57
CA THR A 86 21.73 17.43 -21.36
C THR A 86 21.49 16.03 -20.80
N SER A 87 22.52 15.46 -20.17
CA SER A 87 22.55 14.15 -19.51
C SER A 87 23.09 14.31 -18.07
N PRO A 88 23.21 13.24 -17.27
CA PRO A 88 22.11 12.47 -16.69
C PRO A 88 22.10 12.58 -15.15
N THR A 89 20.92 12.50 -14.51
CA THR A 89 20.79 12.40 -13.05
C THR A 89 20.11 11.09 -12.64
N THR A 90 20.64 10.47 -11.59
CA THR A 90 20.15 9.23 -10.97
C THR A 90 18.72 9.38 -10.42
N PRO A 91 17.91 8.31 -10.41
CA PRO A 91 16.48 8.40 -10.10
C PRO A 91 16.23 8.56 -8.59
N SER A 92 15.44 9.58 -8.24
CA SER A 92 14.69 9.66 -6.97
C SER A 92 13.38 8.85 -7.06
N PRO A 93 12.77 8.45 -5.94
CA PRO A 93 11.64 7.51 -5.95
C PRO A 93 10.37 8.08 -6.60
N ALA A 94 9.43 7.17 -6.87
CA ALA A 94 8.12 7.41 -7.48
C ALA A 94 7.37 8.61 -6.87
N PRO A 95 6.53 9.32 -7.65
CA PRO A 95 5.85 10.52 -7.19
C PRO A 95 4.99 10.21 -5.96
N SER A 96 5.20 10.99 -4.91
CA SER A 96 4.29 11.09 -3.76
C SER A 96 2.85 11.32 -4.23
N PRO A 97 1.83 10.76 -3.56
CA PRO A 97 0.44 11.04 -3.91
C PRO A 97 0.21 12.54 -3.95
N THR A 98 -0.47 13.00 -5.00
CA THR A 98 -0.73 14.42 -5.27
C THR A 98 -1.24 15.12 -4.01
N PRO A 99 -0.66 16.28 -3.61
CA PRO A 99 -1.30 17.15 -2.63
C PRO A 99 -2.70 17.44 -3.12
N TRP A 100 -3.72 17.09 -2.33
CA TRP A 100 -5.10 17.33 -2.70
C TRP A 100 -5.28 18.83 -2.90
N ALA A 101 -5.64 19.24 -4.13
CA ALA A 101 -5.87 20.64 -4.44
C ALA A 101 -6.95 21.18 -3.48
N GLY A 102 -6.58 22.17 -2.67
CA GLY A 102 -7.47 22.75 -1.67
C GLY A 102 -8.79 23.26 -2.26
N SER A 103 -9.76 23.49 -1.38
CA SER A 103 -11.06 24.07 -1.69
C SER A 103 -10.95 25.16 -2.77
N PRO A 104 -11.74 25.11 -3.86
CA PRO A 104 -11.49 25.93 -5.05
C PRO A 104 -11.69 27.42 -4.78
N GLY A 105 -10.60 28.12 -4.46
CA GLY A 105 -10.52 29.58 -4.44
C GLY A 105 -10.20 30.24 -3.09
N SER A 106 -9.03 29.95 -2.49
CA SER A 106 -8.31 30.94 -1.68
C SER A 106 -6.82 30.62 -1.54
N GLN A 107 -5.98 31.07 -2.48
CA GLN A 107 -4.55 31.25 -2.18
C GLN A 107 -4.39 32.56 -1.40
N SER A 108 -4.61 32.51 -0.08
CA SER A 108 -4.58 33.67 0.82
C SER A 108 -3.21 33.85 1.48
N TYR A 109 -2.13 33.70 0.71
CA TYR A 109 -0.78 33.99 1.19
C TYR A 109 -0.60 35.49 1.47
N ASN A 110 -0.83 35.87 2.72
CA ASN A 110 -0.84 37.26 3.18
C ASN A 110 0.36 37.59 4.08
N GLY A 111 1.28 36.65 4.32
CA GLY A 111 2.51 36.86 5.07
C GLY A 111 2.30 37.27 6.54
N ILE A 112 1.16 36.94 7.14
CA ILE A 112 0.84 37.28 8.53
C ILE A 112 1.68 36.41 9.47
N VAL A 113 2.29 37.02 10.47
CA VAL A 113 3.17 36.37 11.45
C VAL A 113 2.71 36.59 12.89
N GLY A 114 3.13 35.72 13.80
CA GLY A 114 2.87 35.82 15.23
C GLY A 114 1.56 35.13 15.66
N SER A 115 1.14 35.35 16.90
CA SER A 115 -0.05 34.68 17.46
C SER A 115 -1.36 35.36 17.09
N ILE A 116 -2.44 34.56 16.97
CA ILE A 116 -3.81 35.07 16.82
C ILE A 116 -4.16 35.91 18.06
N PRO A 117 -4.38 37.23 17.94
CA PRO A 117 -4.57 38.08 19.09
C PRO A 117 -5.96 37.86 19.70
N ILE A 118 -6.04 37.78 21.03
CA ILE A 118 -7.33 37.57 21.74
C ILE A 118 -8.34 38.70 21.49
N SER A 119 -7.89 39.90 21.10
CA SER A 119 -8.76 41.00 20.66
C SER A 119 -9.58 40.68 19.41
N LEU A 120 -9.15 39.71 18.59
CA LEU A 120 -9.95 39.22 17.46
C LEU A 120 -11.28 38.62 17.92
N CYS A 121 -11.34 38.05 19.13
CA CYS A 121 -12.58 37.54 19.72
C CYS A 121 -13.64 38.63 19.92
N ASN A 122 -13.28 39.93 19.91
CA ASN A 122 -14.26 41.02 20.00
C ASN A 122 -15.09 41.19 18.70
N ALA A 123 -14.72 40.52 17.60
CA ALA A 123 -15.45 40.57 16.33
C ALA A 123 -16.72 39.68 16.34
N SER A 124 -17.67 39.97 17.24
CA SER A 124 -18.84 39.12 17.51
C SER A 124 -19.81 38.89 16.34
N LYS A 125 -19.68 39.66 15.25
CA LYS A 125 -20.44 39.52 14.00
C LYS A 125 -19.69 38.76 12.90
N MET A 126 -18.58 38.08 13.21
CA MET A 126 -17.80 37.29 12.25
C MET A 126 -18.65 36.15 11.66
N ILE A 127 -18.67 36.05 10.32
CA ILE A 127 -19.34 34.96 9.60
C ILE A 127 -18.30 33.95 9.07
N VAL A 128 -17.20 34.43 8.50
CA VAL A 128 -16.06 33.60 8.11
C VAL A 128 -14.79 34.24 8.64
N LEU A 129 -14.00 33.45 9.37
CA LEU A 129 -12.63 33.79 9.73
C LEU A 129 -11.69 32.99 8.83
N GLU A 130 -10.98 33.69 7.95
CA GLU A 130 -10.01 33.13 7.01
C GLU A 130 -8.60 33.63 7.36
N LEU A 131 -7.73 32.69 7.73
CA LEU A 131 -6.33 32.91 8.13
C LEU A 131 -5.38 31.94 7.42
N SER A 132 -5.88 31.13 6.48
CA SER A 132 -5.12 30.04 5.86
C SER A 132 -3.96 30.54 5.00
N ASP A 133 -2.93 29.70 4.85
CA ASP A 133 -1.68 29.96 4.12
C ASP A 133 -0.90 31.17 4.66
N ASN A 134 -0.60 31.18 5.96
CA ASN A 134 0.16 32.24 6.61
C ASN A 134 1.29 31.66 7.48
N SER A 135 1.91 32.50 8.32
CA SER A 135 2.98 32.12 9.24
C SER A 135 2.59 32.44 10.68
N LEU A 136 1.31 32.25 11.01
CA LEU A 136 0.79 32.39 12.38
C LEU A 136 1.34 31.28 13.27
N THR A 137 1.55 31.60 14.54
CA THR A 137 2.24 30.73 15.52
C THR A 137 1.50 30.67 16.85
N GLY A 138 1.60 29.55 17.57
CA GLY A 138 1.06 29.44 18.94
C GLY A 138 -0.45 29.14 18.99
N PRO A 139 -1.07 29.22 20.17
CA PRO A 139 -2.42 28.68 20.37
C PRO A 139 -3.53 29.56 19.82
N VAL A 140 -4.58 28.90 19.32
CA VAL A 140 -5.86 29.55 19.00
C VAL A 140 -6.56 29.92 20.32
N PRO A 141 -7.05 31.15 20.50
CA PRO A 141 -7.74 31.56 21.72
C PRO A 141 -8.95 30.65 22.05
N ALA A 142 -8.92 29.99 23.21
CA ALA A 142 -9.97 29.05 23.64
C ALA A 142 -11.37 29.69 23.84
N THR A 143 -11.47 31.02 23.78
CA THR A 143 -12.74 31.77 23.81
C THR A 143 -13.34 32.05 22.43
N LEU A 144 -12.60 31.80 21.33
CA LEU A 144 -12.99 32.21 19.97
C LEU A 144 -14.41 31.77 19.60
N GLY A 145 -14.75 30.50 19.81
CA GLY A 145 -16.07 29.96 19.50
C GLY A 145 -17.19 30.46 20.41
N LYS A 146 -16.87 30.90 21.65
CA LYS A 146 -17.85 31.56 22.53
C LYS A 146 -18.14 32.99 22.10
N SER A 147 -17.14 33.69 21.55
CA SER A 147 -17.27 35.11 21.20
C SER A 147 -17.80 35.37 19.79
N MET A 148 -17.77 34.37 18.89
CA MET A 148 -18.24 34.45 17.50
C MET A 148 -19.43 33.50 17.24
N PRO A 149 -20.63 33.77 17.77
CA PRO A 149 -21.76 32.83 17.69
C PRO A 149 -22.32 32.63 16.27
N PHE A 150 -22.10 33.58 15.37
CA PHE A 150 -22.56 33.55 13.97
C PHE A 150 -21.55 32.92 12.99
N LEU A 151 -20.45 32.35 13.50
CA LEU A 151 -19.38 31.82 12.67
C LEU A 151 -19.86 30.60 11.86
N GLN A 152 -19.73 30.70 10.54
CA GLN A 152 -20.06 29.69 9.55
C GLN A 152 -18.82 29.00 8.97
N GLY A 153 -17.68 29.68 8.97
CA GLY A 153 -16.39 29.11 8.54
C GLY A 153 -15.25 29.53 9.47
N LEU A 154 -14.48 28.54 9.93
CA LEU A 154 -13.22 28.74 10.64
C LEU A 154 -12.11 28.05 9.82
N LEU A 155 -11.35 28.86 9.08
CA LEU A 155 -10.37 28.43 8.09
C LEU A 155 -9.00 28.98 8.50
N MET A 156 -8.09 28.09 8.89
CA MET A 156 -6.77 28.42 9.45
C MET A 156 -5.69 27.42 8.96
N ALA A 157 -5.87 26.85 7.77
CA ALA A 157 -4.98 25.82 7.23
C ALA A 157 -3.58 26.36 6.91
N GLY A 158 -2.56 25.51 6.82
CA GLY A 158 -1.23 25.91 6.33
C GLY A 158 -0.59 27.04 7.15
N ASN A 159 -0.40 26.80 8.45
CA ASN A 159 0.20 27.73 9.41
C ASN A 159 1.10 26.96 10.41
N ALA A 160 1.62 27.64 11.43
CA ALA A 160 2.36 27.04 12.55
C ALA A 160 1.62 27.20 13.89
N LEU A 161 0.28 27.18 13.86
CA LEU A 161 -0.55 27.23 15.07
C LEU A 161 -0.37 25.94 15.87
N SER A 162 -0.35 26.03 17.20
CA SER A 162 0.02 24.93 18.09
C SER A 162 -0.87 24.80 19.32
N GLY A 163 -0.59 23.81 20.17
CA GLY A 163 -1.34 23.55 21.41
C GLY A 163 -2.62 22.76 21.20
N GLY A 164 -3.47 22.73 22.23
CA GLY A 164 -4.65 21.87 22.28
C GLY A 164 -5.87 22.36 21.49
N LEU A 165 -6.74 21.41 21.15
CA LEU A 165 -7.98 21.63 20.37
C LEU A 165 -9.18 22.15 21.19
N ASP A 166 -8.96 22.68 22.40
CA ASP A 166 -10.02 23.14 23.31
C ASP A 166 -10.85 24.29 22.71
N PHE A 167 -10.27 25.09 21.81
CA PHE A 167 -10.99 26.11 21.06
C PHE A 167 -12.13 25.51 20.22
N ILE A 168 -12.03 24.25 19.77
CA ILE A 168 -13.11 23.61 19.02
C ILE A 168 -14.25 23.17 19.94
N ALA A 169 -13.96 22.75 21.18
CA ALA A 169 -15.01 22.57 22.19
C ALA A 169 -15.76 23.89 22.46
N SER A 170 -15.06 25.03 22.43
CA SER A 170 -15.70 26.35 22.49
C SER A 170 -16.56 26.67 21.25
N SER A 171 -16.20 26.11 20.09
CA SER A 171 -16.87 26.31 18.79
C SER A 171 -18.19 25.54 18.67
N ALA A 172 -18.55 24.71 19.65
CA ALA A 172 -19.90 24.17 19.80
C ALA A 172 -20.97 25.26 19.98
N ASN A 173 -20.58 26.48 20.36
CA ASN A 173 -21.48 27.64 20.43
C ASN A 173 -21.75 28.29 19.07
N CYS A 174 -20.91 28.04 18.05
CA CYS A 174 -21.09 28.51 16.68
C CYS A 174 -22.16 27.65 15.98
N ARG A 175 -23.44 27.96 16.19
CA ARG A 175 -24.56 27.11 15.74
C ARG A 175 -24.69 26.99 14.22
N ASP A 176 -24.12 27.92 13.47
CA ASP A 176 -24.18 27.94 12.00
C ASP A 176 -22.87 27.46 11.32
N LEU A 177 -21.94 26.88 12.08
CA LEU A 177 -20.64 26.41 11.56
C LEU A 177 -20.84 25.32 10.48
N ASN A 178 -20.39 25.61 9.25
CA ASN A 178 -20.41 24.72 8.09
C ASN A 178 -19.02 24.15 7.76
N PHE A 179 -17.98 24.96 7.96
CA PHE A 179 -16.58 24.63 7.64
C PHE A 179 -15.69 24.79 8.88
N LEU A 180 -14.90 23.76 9.17
CA LEU A 180 -13.83 23.81 10.15
C LEU A 180 -12.59 23.17 9.51
N GLU A 181 -11.65 24.02 9.10
CA GLU A 181 -10.45 23.63 8.36
C GLU A 181 -9.22 24.20 9.08
N VAL A 182 -8.48 23.33 9.76
CA VAL A 182 -7.27 23.69 10.56
C VAL A 182 -6.09 22.77 10.23
N MET A 183 -6.11 22.21 9.03
CA MET A 183 -5.12 21.25 8.53
C MET A 183 -3.73 21.89 8.34
N SER A 184 -2.67 21.08 8.32
CA SER A 184 -1.27 21.53 8.14
C SER A 184 -0.87 22.60 9.16
N ASN A 185 -0.83 22.18 10.41
CA ASN A 185 -0.48 22.98 11.60
C ASN A 185 0.27 22.10 12.62
N GLN A 186 0.50 22.62 13.82
CA GLN A 186 1.19 21.95 14.93
C GLN A 186 0.26 21.66 16.12
N PHE A 187 -1.05 21.46 15.87
CA PHE A 187 -2.01 21.15 16.94
C PHE A 187 -1.75 19.77 17.53
N GLU A 188 -1.85 19.67 18.85
CA GLU A 188 -1.55 18.46 19.62
C GLU A 188 -2.69 18.07 20.56
N GLY A 189 -2.47 17.00 21.33
CA GLY A 189 -3.40 16.53 22.36
C GLY A 189 -4.38 15.48 21.82
N VAL A 190 -5.67 15.66 22.08
CA VAL A 190 -6.73 14.67 21.80
C VAL A 190 -7.91 15.31 21.09
N LEU A 191 -8.71 14.49 20.42
CA LEU A 191 -10.03 14.92 19.97
C LEU A 191 -11.07 14.83 21.13
N PRO A 192 -11.51 15.94 21.77
CA PRO A 192 -12.52 15.89 22.84
C PRO A 192 -13.89 15.33 22.40
N ASP A 193 -14.55 14.53 23.25
CA ASP A 193 -15.89 13.96 22.95
C ASP A 193 -16.97 15.02 22.64
N ALA A 194 -16.73 16.29 23.03
CA ALA A 194 -17.55 17.46 22.71
C ALA A 194 -17.74 17.74 21.20
N TYR A 195 -16.97 17.12 20.29
CA TYR A 195 -17.23 17.24 18.83
C TYR A 195 -18.65 16.85 18.43
N GLY A 196 -19.29 15.93 19.17
CA GLY A 196 -20.68 15.56 18.92
C GLY A 196 -21.70 16.67 19.20
N ASN A 197 -21.26 17.79 19.78
CA ASN A 197 -22.04 18.99 20.06
C ASN A 197 -21.66 20.17 19.15
N LEU A 198 -20.77 19.99 18.16
CA LEU A 198 -20.58 21.00 17.11
C LEU A 198 -21.87 21.21 16.30
N SER A 199 -21.90 22.28 15.50
CA SER A 199 -23.06 22.59 14.67
C SER A 199 -23.54 21.37 13.89
N MET A 200 -24.84 21.11 13.99
CA MET A 200 -25.51 20.11 13.15
C MET A 200 -25.47 20.46 11.66
N ASN A 201 -25.09 21.69 11.29
CA ASN A 201 -24.87 22.14 9.92
C ASN A 201 -23.46 21.88 9.37
N LEU A 202 -22.53 21.38 10.20
CA LEU A 202 -21.15 21.15 9.78
C LEU A 202 -21.08 20.14 8.62
N GLN A 203 -20.41 20.55 7.55
CA GLN A 203 -20.26 19.80 6.29
C GLN A 203 -18.81 19.37 6.05
N TYR A 204 -17.84 20.19 6.50
CA TYR A 204 -16.41 19.93 6.32
C TYR A 204 -15.72 20.00 7.68
N PHE A 205 -15.07 18.89 8.07
CA PHE A 205 -14.26 18.77 9.27
C PHE A 205 -12.87 18.27 8.86
N HIS A 206 -11.92 19.19 8.75
CA HIS A 206 -10.56 18.91 8.28
C HIS A 206 -9.53 19.35 9.32
N VAL A 207 -8.90 18.36 9.96
CA VAL A 207 -7.85 18.54 10.99
C VAL A 207 -6.59 17.71 10.65
N SER A 208 -6.44 17.35 9.38
CA SER A 208 -5.31 16.55 8.88
C SER A 208 -3.97 17.26 9.01
N ASP A 209 -2.87 16.52 8.98
CA ASP A 209 -1.50 17.05 9.01
C ASP A 209 -1.24 17.90 10.26
N ASN A 210 -1.26 17.21 11.42
CA ASN A 210 -1.10 17.74 12.77
C ASN A 210 -0.56 16.64 13.71
N HIS A 211 -0.41 16.92 15.01
CA HIS A 211 0.06 15.98 16.04
C HIS A 211 -1.07 15.45 16.95
N ILE A 212 -2.28 15.28 16.42
CA ILE A 212 -3.46 14.89 17.20
C ILE A 212 -3.41 13.40 17.51
N SER A 213 -3.60 13.03 18.78
CA SER A 213 -3.40 11.66 19.27
C SER A 213 -4.64 11.03 19.90
N LYS A 214 -4.50 9.79 20.38
CA LYS A 214 -5.55 8.95 21.01
C LYS A 214 -6.69 8.61 20.04
N LYS A 215 -7.85 8.23 20.58
CA LYS A 215 -8.99 7.68 19.81
C LYS A 215 -9.74 8.77 19.06
N ILE A 216 -10.35 8.40 17.92
CA ILE A 216 -11.43 9.18 17.32
C ILE A 216 -12.65 9.08 18.26
N PRO A 217 -13.27 10.19 18.69
CA PRO A 217 -14.40 10.17 19.62
C PRO A 217 -15.68 9.72 18.93
N ALA A 218 -16.48 8.90 19.61
CA ALA A 218 -17.72 8.36 19.05
C ALA A 218 -18.77 9.46 18.77
N GLY A 219 -18.71 10.58 19.50
CA GLY A 219 -19.56 11.75 19.29
C GLY A 219 -19.46 12.36 17.89
N LEU A 220 -18.33 12.21 17.20
CA LEU A 220 -18.14 12.73 15.83
C LEU A 220 -19.16 12.15 14.83
N GLY A 221 -19.70 10.95 15.09
CA GLY A 221 -20.79 10.36 14.31
C GLY A 221 -22.17 11.01 14.47
N ASN A 222 -22.33 11.99 15.36
CA ASN A 222 -23.56 12.79 15.47
C ASN A 222 -23.68 13.84 14.37
N LEU A 223 -22.57 14.21 13.71
CA LEU A 223 -22.48 15.28 12.72
C LEU A 223 -23.07 14.84 11.36
N SER A 224 -24.37 14.51 11.36
CA SER A 224 -25.12 13.87 10.27
C SER A 224 -25.18 14.65 8.95
N ARG A 225 -24.72 15.91 8.91
CA ARG A 225 -24.60 16.74 7.70
C ARG A 225 -23.20 16.77 7.10
N LEU A 226 -22.20 16.10 7.71
CA LEU A 226 -20.86 15.98 7.15
C LEU A 226 -20.90 15.40 5.73
N ILE A 227 -20.16 16.07 4.84
CA ILE A 227 -19.87 15.71 3.46
C ILE A 227 -18.42 15.22 3.37
N SER A 228 -17.49 15.86 4.08
CA SER A 228 -16.08 15.51 4.07
C SER A 228 -15.50 15.49 5.48
N LEU A 229 -14.78 14.41 5.80
CA LEU A 229 -14.06 14.20 7.05
C LEU A 229 -12.60 13.88 6.73
N SER A 230 -11.68 14.72 7.21
CA SER A 230 -10.23 14.51 7.06
C SER A 230 -9.53 14.57 8.42
N LEU A 231 -9.00 13.42 8.85
CA LEU A 231 -8.17 13.24 10.04
C LEU A 231 -6.78 12.66 9.69
N SER A 232 -6.41 12.62 8.40
CA SER A 232 -5.16 12.01 7.93
C SER A 232 -3.90 12.69 8.46
N TYR A 233 -2.75 12.00 8.41
CA TYR A 233 -1.45 12.53 8.87
C TYR A 233 -1.52 13.04 10.31
N ASN A 234 -1.76 12.12 11.25
CA ASN A 234 -1.90 12.39 12.68
C ASN A 234 -1.42 11.16 13.50
N GLU A 235 -1.52 11.22 14.83
CA GLU A 235 -1.14 10.14 15.75
C GLU A 235 -2.36 9.39 16.35
N LEU A 236 -3.48 9.35 15.62
CA LEU A 236 -4.71 8.72 16.10
C LEU A 236 -4.54 7.21 16.25
N ARG A 237 -5.16 6.63 17.28
CA ARG A 237 -5.00 5.24 17.71
C ARG A 237 -6.34 4.57 18.01
N GLY A 238 -6.36 3.24 17.98
CA GLY A 238 -7.55 2.46 18.30
C GLY A 238 -8.50 2.34 17.10
N THR A 239 -9.73 1.91 17.34
CA THR A 239 -10.66 1.55 16.25
C THR A 239 -11.45 2.74 15.71
N ILE A 240 -11.85 2.66 14.44
CA ILE A 240 -12.79 3.61 13.83
C ILE A 240 -14.18 3.43 14.51
N PRO A 241 -14.75 4.46 15.17
CA PRO A 241 -15.99 4.33 15.91
C PRO A 241 -17.19 3.91 15.04
N ARG A 242 -18.01 2.96 15.53
CA ARG A 242 -19.18 2.47 14.80
C ARG A 242 -20.20 3.55 14.42
N THR A 243 -20.20 4.67 15.14
CA THR A 243 -21.07 5.83 14.89
C THR A 243 -20.73 6.54 13.57
N LEU A 244 -19.48 6.50 13.08
CA LEU A 244 -19.09 7.15 11.83
C LEU A 244 -19.72 6.48 10.59
N TRP A 245 -19.90 5.15 10.61
CA TRP A 245 -20.55 4.42 9.51
C TRP A 245 -22.03 4.81 9.29
N ARG A 246 -22.62 5.59 10.21
CA ARG A 246 -23.98 6.11 10.12
C ARG A 246 -24.07 7.49 9.45
N LEU A 247 -22.95 8.11 9.08
CA LEU A 247 -22.89 9.41 8.40
C LEU A 247 -23.31 9.29 6.92
N LYS A 248 -24.62 9.09 6.67
CA LYS A 248 -25.18 8.82 5.33
C LYS A 248 -24.94 9.91 4.28
N LYS A 249 -24.57 11.14 4.68
CA LYS A 249 -24.24 12.24 3.77
C LYS A 249 -22.76 12.34 3.41
N LEU A 250 -21.89 11.58 4.08
CA LEU A 250 -20.46 11.62 3.86
C LEU A 250 -20.13 11.11 2.45
N GLN A 251 -19.31 11.87 1.75
CA GLN A 251 -18.82 11.61 0.40
C GLN A 251 -17.32 11.33 0.40
N MET A 252 -16.57 11.91 1.34
CA MET A 252 -15.13 11.75 1.44
C MET A 252 -14.70 11.44 2.89
N MET A 253 -13.85 10.43 3.06
CA MET A 253 -13.34 10.02 4.36
C MET A 253 -11.84 9.70 4.30
N TYR A 254 -11.02 10.61 4.82
CA TYR A 254 -9.57 10.51 4.88
C TYR A 254 -9.13 10.23 6.32
N LEU A 255 -8.64 9.02 6.58
CA LEU A 255 -8.06 8.59 7.86
C LEU A 255 -6.64 8.03 7.71
N GLY A 256 -6.06 8.07 6.50
CA GLY A 256 -4.73 7.53 6.23
C GLY A 256 -3.60 8.20 7.04
N PHE A 257 -2.44 7.56 7.14
CA PHE A 257 -1.26 8.04 7.89
C PHE A 257 -1.59 8.29 9.37
N ASN A 258 -1.99 7.22 10.05
CA ASN A 258 -2.37 7.18 11.46
C ASN A 258 -2.02 5.79 12.05
N ARG A 259 -2.36 5.55 13.32
CA ARG A 259 -2.12 4.26 14.02
C ARG A 259 -3.45 3.57 14.39
N LEU A 260 -4.45 3.67 13.51
CA LEU A 260 -5.79 3.09 13.72
C LEU A 260 -5.75 1.57 13.54
N THR A 261 -6.48 0.86 14.39
CA THR A 261 -6.50 -0.61 14.48
C THR A 261 -7.89 -1.19 14.28
N GLY A 262 -7.99 -2.52 14.26
CA GLY A 262 -9.25 -3.24 14.04
C GLY A 262 -9.53 -3.51 12.56
N SER A 263 -10.78 -3.83 12.24
CA SER A 263 -11.22 -4.20 10.89
C SER A 263 -12.24 -3.21 10.33
N ILE A 264 -12.36 -3.19 9.00
CA ILE A 264 -13.42 -2.45 8.30
C ILE A 264 -14.72 -3.26 8.44
N PRO A 265 -15.76 -2.76 9.13
CA PRO A 265 -16.99 -3.51 9.36
C PRO A 265 -17.90 -3.48 8.14
N SER A 266 -18.82 -4.44 8.05
CA SER A 266 -19.84 -4.50 6.99
C SER A 266 -20.75 -3.27 6.96
N ASP A 267 -20.90 -2.57 8.09
CA ASP A 267 -21.67 -1.32 8.24
C ASP A 267 -21.22 -0.20 7.30
N ILE A 268 -20.01 -0.28 6.70
CA ILE A 268 -19.53 0.70 5.72
C ILE A 268 -20.50 0.88 4.54
N SER A 269 -21.27 -0.16 4.17
CA SER A 269 -22.27 -0.08 3.10
C SER A 269 -23.49 0.80 3.44
N LEU A 270 -23.65 1.26 4.68
CA LEU A 270 -24.66 2.25 5.07
C LEU A 270 -24.33 3.66 4.55
N MET A 271 -23.07 3.90 4.17
CA MET A 271 -22.56 5.18 3.67
C MET A 271 -22.75 5.27 2.15
N THR A 272 -24.00 5.20 1.68
CA THR A 272 -24.33 5.07 0.25
C THR A 272 -23.93 6.26 -0.64
N ASN A 273 -23.52 7.38 -0.05
CA ASN A 273 -23.01 8.56 -0.77
C ASN A 273 -21.48 8.63 -0.86
N LEU A 274 -20.76 7.68 -0.26
CA LEU A 274 -19.30 7.70 -0.15
C LEU A 274 -18.65 7.48 -1.52
N ALA A 275 -17.88 8.48 -1.95
CA ALA A 275 -17.15 8.51 -3.23
C ALA A 275 -15.65 8.28 -3.04
N THR A 276 -15.08 8.71 -1.91
CA THR A 276 -13.66 8.56 -1.59
C THR A 276 -13.44 7.97 -0.21
N ILE A 277 -12.66 6.88 -0.16
CA ILE A 277 -12.08 6.30 1.04
C ILE A 277 -10.56 6.32 0.87
N SER A 278 -9.84 6.99 1.76
CA SER A 278 -8.39 6.80 1.91
C SER A 278 -8.08 6.53 3.37
N PHE A 279 -7.67 5.30 3.62
CA PHE A 279 -7.29 4.80 4.95
C PHE A 279 -5.83 4.32 4.96
N ALA A 280 -4.99 4.67 3.97
CA ALA A 280 -3.59 4.22 3.82
C ALA A 280 -2.74 4.32 5.10
N ASP A 281 -1.61 3.61 5.17
CA ASP A 281 -0.63 3.69 6.27
C ASP A 281 -1.31 3.72 7.66
N ASN A 282 -1.82 2.55 8.03
CA ASN A 282 -2.53 2.33 9.29
C ASN A 282 -2.40 0.87 9.74
N GLU A 283 -2.69 0.61 11.01
CA GLU A 283 -2.64 -0.74 11.61
C GLU A 283 -3.96 -1.55 11.43
N LEU A 284 -4.76 -1.20 10.42
CA LEU A 284 -6.00 -1.91 10.08
C LEU A 284 -5.71 -3.33 9.59
N SER A 285 -6.60 -4.27 9.94
CA SER A 285 -6.39 -5.72 9.78
C SER A 285 -7.68 -6.47 9.47
N GLY A 286 -7.56 -7.75 9.11
CA GLY A 286 -8.68 -8.58 8.67
C GLY A 286 -8.95 -8.43 7.18
N GLN A 287 -10.17 -8.75 6.75
CA GLN A 287 -10.55 -8.75 5.33
C GLN A 287 -11.34 -7.48 4.95
N ILE A 288 -11.34 -7.15 3.66
CA ILE A 288 -12.30 -6.19 3.10
C ILE A 288 -13.69 -6.85 3.13
N PRO A 289 -14.72 -6.21 3.71
CA PRO A 289 -16.06 -6.79 3.74
C PRO A 289 -16.70 -6.75 2.34
N ASP A 290 -17.39 -7.83 1.95
CA ASP A 290 -18.11 -7.91 0.65
C ASP A 290 -19.09 -6.74 0.43
N SER A 291 -19.67 -6.21 1.52
CA SER A 291 -20.61 -5.09 1.45
C SER A 291 -19.98 -3.78 0.96
N LEU A 292 -18.65 -3.64 0.95
CA LEU A 292 -17.97 -2.48 0.36
C LEU A 292 -18.28 -2.34 -1.14
N GLY A 293 -18.42 -3.47 -1.85
CA GLY A 293 -18.80 -3.49 -3.26
C GLY A 293 -20.25 -3.07 -3.54
N ASN A 294 -21.05 -2.79 -2.52
CA ASN A 294 -22.41 -2.24 -2.68
C ASN A 294 -22.43 -0.70 -2.72
N ILE A 295 -21.31 -0.02 -2.46
CA ILE A 295 -21.21 1.45 -2.48
C ILE A 295 -21.02 1.91 -3.94
N SER A 296 -22.09 1.90 -4.73
CA SER A 296 -22.06 2.18 -6.18
C SER A 296 -21.59 3.59 -6.58
N ARG A 297 -21.41 4.49 -5.61
CA ARG A 297 -20.84 5.84 -5.82
C ARG A 297 -19.33 5.91 -5.58
N LEU A 298 -18.68 4.84 -5.12
CA LEU A 298 -17.26 4.82 -4.81
C LEU A 298 -16.42 4.97 -6.08
N GLN A 299 -15.57 6.00 -6.10
CA GLN A 299 -14.68 6.38 -7.20
C GLN A 299 -13.20 6.16 -6.84
N ASN A 300 -12.82 6.45 -5.60
CA ASN A 300 -11.45 6.28 -5.13
C ASN A 300 -11.46 5.41 -3.86
N LEU A 301 -10.82 4.25 -3.95
CA LEU A 301 -10.57 3.37 -2.82
C LEU A 301 -9.07 3.19 -2.63
N ASP A 302 -8.56 3.79 -1.56
CA ASP A 302 -7.19 3.62 -1.10
C ASP A 302 -7.17 2.91 0.25
N LEU A 303 -6.64 1.69 0.22
CA LEU A 303 -6.38 0.87 1.39
C LEU A 303 -4.91 0.41 1.47
N ALA A 304 -3.97 1.18 0.93
CA ALA A 304 -2.54 0.87 0.92
C ALA A 304 -1.94 0.67 2.32
N GLU A 305 -0.77 0.02 2.39
CA GLU A 305 0.15 -0.03 3.55
C GLU A 305 -0.52 -0.42 4.87
N LYS A 306 -0.94 -1.70 4.93
CA LYS A 306 -1.77 -2.24 6.02
C LYS A 306 -1.49 -3.71 6.33
N LYS A 307 -2.20 -4.20 7.35
CA LYS A 307 -2.24 -5.60 7.76
C LYS A 307 -3.52 -6.30 7.25
N LEU A 308 -4.15 -5.82 6.16
CA LEU A 308 -5.31 -6.50 5.56
C LEU A 308 -4.87 -7.80 4.88
N SER A 309 -5.77 -8.77 4.84
CA SER A 309 -5.51 -10.13 4.37
C SER A 309 -6.78 -10.77 3.77
N SER A 310 -6.71 -12.07 3.44
CA SER A 310 -7.75 -12.81 2.71
C SER A 310 -7.80 -12.40 1.22
N THR A 311 -8.82 -12.87 0.50
CA THR A 311 -9.04 -12.56 -0.91
C THR A 311 -9.70 -11.21 -1.12
N ILE A 312 -9.40 -10.53 -2.23
CA ILE A 312 -10.13 -9.31 -2.64
C ILE A 312 -11.57 -9.71 -3.03
N PRO A 313 -12.62 -9.14 -2.39
CA PRO A 313 -13.99 -9.62 -2.56
C PRO A 313 -14.53 -9.39 -3.98
N LEU A 314 -15.30 -10.36 -4.49
CA LEU A 314 -15.82 -10.35 -5.87
C LEU A 314 -16.75 -9.16 -6.17
N SER A 315 -17.40 -8.63 -5.14
CA SER A 315 -18.26 -7.44 -5.23
C SER A 315 -17.49 -6.17 -5.58
N LEU A 316 -16.23 -6.03 -5.13
CA LEU A 316 -15.40 -4.85 -5.37
C LEU A 316 -15.14 -4.64 -6.88
N TRP A 317 -14.91 -5.74 -7.60
CA TRP A 317 -14.75 -5.75 -9.06
C TRP A 317 -16.03 -5.41 -9.84
N SER A 318 -17.16 -5.21 -9.15
CA SER A 318 -18.43 -4.77 -9.77
C SER A 318 -18.73 -3.28 -9.57
N LEU A 319 -17.84 -2.51 -8.94
CA LEU A 319 -17.93 -1.05 -8.80
C LEU A 319 -17.60 -0.34 -10.12
N THR A 320 -18.55 -0.30 -11.05
CA THR A 320 -18.34 0.23 -12.42
C THR A 320 -17.87 1.70 -12.48
N GLY A 321 -18.14 2.49 -11.43
CA GLY A 321 -17.70 3.89 -11.30
C GLY A 321 -16.35 4.09 -10.62
N LEU A 322 -15.64 3.02 -10.26
CA LEU A 322 -14.33 3.11 -9.61
C LEU A 322 -13.27 3.61 -10.60
N ILE A 323 -12.56 4.69 -10.23
CA ILE A 323 -11.53 5.38 -10.99
C ILE A 323 -10.13 4.99 -10.47
N GLN A 324 -9.98 4.84 -9.16
CA GLN A 324 -8.72 4.46 -8.51
C GLN A 324 -8.94 3.35 -7.49
N LEU A 325 -8.11 2.32 -7.57
CA LEU A 325 -8.01 1.23 -6.61
C LEU A 325 -6.54 1.06 -6.18
N ASP A 326 -6.23 1.41 -4.94
CA ASP A 326 -4.95 1.11 -4.31
C ASP A 326 -5.16 0.12 -3.15
N LEU A 327 -4.64 -1.09 -3.31
CA LEU A 327 -4.60 -2.15 -2.30
C LEU A 327 -3.14 -2.60 -2.04
N SER A 328 -2.17 -1.77 -2.39
CA SER A 328 -0.75 -2.08 -2.31
C SER A 328 -0.29 -2.37 -0.88
N GLN A 329 0.85 -3.07 -0.74
CA GLN A 329 1.54 -3.28 0.54
C GLN A 329 0.63 -3.87 1.63
N ASN A 330 0.00 -4.99 1.29
CA ASN A 330 -0.95 -5.72 2.11
C ASN A 330 -0.63 -7.22 2.08
N ARG A 331 -1.56 -8.07 2.56
CA ARG A 331 -1.43 -9.54 2.55
C ARG A 331 -2.57 -10.18 1.78
N PHE A 332 -3.03 -9.54 0.70
CA PHE A 332 -4.10 -10.09 -0.13
C PHE A 332 -3.62 -11.32 -0.90
N GLU A 333 -4.43 -12.37 -0.88
CA GLU A 333 -4.16 -13.67 -1.48
C GLU A 333 -5.22 -14.01 -2.55
N GLY A 334 -4.98 -15.07 -3.33
CA GLY A 334 -5.92 -15.54 -4.36
C GLY A 334 -5.69 -14.96 -5.76
N LEU A 335 -6.69 -15.12 -6.62
CA LEU A 335 -6.62 -14.89 -8.08
C LEU A 335 -7.26 -13.56 -8.50
N LEU A 336 -6.78 -12.94 -9.57
CA LEU A 336 -7.47 -11.82 -10.23
C LEU A 336 -8.66 -12.34 -11.07
N PRO A 337 -9.92 -11.96 -10.74
CA PRO A 337 -11.10 -12.56 -11.35
C PRO A 337 -11.46 -11.92 -12.70
N PRO A 338 -12.02 -12.66 -13.68
CA PRO A 338 -12.50 -12.09 -14.96
C PRO A 338 -13.51 -10.95 -14.80
N GLN A 339 -14.25 -10.94 -13.69
CA GLN A 339 -15.20 -9.90 -13.30
C GLN A 339 -14.59 -8.50 -13.28
N MET A 340 -13.26 -8.37 -13.10
CA MET A 340 -12.58 -7.07 -13.11
C MET A 340 -12.78 -6.27 -14.40
N ALA A 341 -13.05 -6.92 -15.55
CA ALA A 341 -13.39 -6.27 -16.82
C ALA A 341 -14.63 -5.35 -16.76
N LYS A 342 -15.43 -5.40 -15.68
CA LYS A 342 -16.56 -4.49 -15.41
C LYS A 342 -16.14 -3.09 -14.97
N LEU A 343 -14.92 -2.88 -14.48
CA LEU A 343 -14.44 -1.60 -13.94
C LEU A 343 -14.14 -0.57 -15.07
N LYS A 344 -15.14 -0.22 -15.89
CA LYS A 344 -14.95 0.57 -17.12
C LYS A 344 -14.52 2.02 -16.93
N ALA A 345 -14.49 2.53 -15.70
CA ALA A 345 -13.97 3.85 -15.36
C ALA A 345 -12.55 3.85 -14.78
N ILE A 346 -11.93 2.68 -14.57
CA ILE A 346 -10.69 2.56 -13.79
C ILE A 346 -9.48 3.12 -14.56
N GLY A 347 -8.81 4.11 -13.98
CA GLY A 347 -7.58 4.70 -14.50
C GLY A 347 -6.32 4.21 -13.75
N ASN A 348 -6.45 3.91 -12.46
CA ASN A 348 -5.34 3.47 -11.62
C ASN A 348 -5.68 2.18 -10.86
N ILE A 349 -4.83 1.16 -11.02
CA ILE A 349 -4.83 -0.07 -10.20
C ILE A 349 -3.42 -0.28 -9.63
N ASP A 350 -3.29 -0.21 -8.31
CA ASP A 350 -2.08 -0.61 -7.59
C ASP A 350 -2.38 -1.79 -6.66
N LEU A 351 -1.77 -2.93 -6.94
CA LEU A 351 -1.86 -4.16 -6.15
C LEU A 351 -0.47 -4.64 -5.70
N ARG A 352 0.57 -3.80 -5.82
CA ARG A 352 1.96 -4.22 -5.60
C ARG A 352 2.21 -4.68 -4.16
N SER A 353 3.23 -5.51 -3.95
CA SER A 353 3.63 -5.99 -2.61
C SER A 353 2.47 -6.68 -1.87
N ASN A 354 1.92 -7.71 -2.49
CA ASN A 354 0.86 -8.57 -1.96
C ASN A 354 1.25 -10.06 -2.15
N ARG A 355 0.29 -10.98 -1.97
CA ARG A 355 0.47 -12.43 -2.14
C ARG A 355 -0.48 -12.98 -3.21
N LEU A 356 -0.83 -12.15 -4.19
CA LEU A 356 -1.71 -12.55 -5.28
C LEU A 356 -1.01 -13.60 -6.16
N LEU A 357 -1.76 -14.59 -6.63
CA LEU A 357 -1.23 -15.78 -7.28
C LEU A 357 -2.03 -16.15 -8.54
N GLY A 358 -1.53 -17.16 -9.27
CA GLY A 358 -2.12 -17.59 -10.54
C GLY A 358 -1.62 -16.77 -11.72
N ASN A 359 -2.31 -16.90 -12.84
CA ASN A 359 -2.00 -16.13 -14.04
C ASN A 359 -2.55 -14.70 -13.94
N ILE A 360 -1.86 -13.74 -14.55
CA ILE A 360 -2.42 -12.42 -14.84
C ILE A 360 -3.68 -12.62 -15.70
N SER A 361 -4.81 -12.04 -15.29
CA SER A 361 -6.08 -12.22 -15.99
C SER A 361 -6.11 -11.45 -17.30
N SER A 362 -6.47 -12.12 -18.40
CA SER A 362 -6.65 -11.48 -19.72
C SER A 362 -7.75 -10.41 -19.72
N ALA A 363 -8.64 -10.44 -18.71
CA ALA A 363 -9.69 -9.46 -18.48
C ALA A 363 -9.14 -8.04 -18.22
N LEU A 364 -7.89 -7.90 -17.76
CA LEU A 364 -7.23 -6.59 -17.65
C LEU A 364 -7.16 -5.87 -19.00
N GLY A 365 -6.97 -6.60 -20.12
CA GLY A 365 -6.94 -6.01 -21.46
C GLY A 365 -8.26 -5.38 -21.94
N GLU A 366 -9.34 -5.53 -21.17
CA GLU A 366 -10.64 -4.90 -21.42
C GLU A 366 -10.82 -3.57 -20.67
N LEU A 367 -9.80 -3.12 -19.93
CA LEU A 367 -9.80 -1.92 -19.09
C LEU A 367 -9.02 -0.78 -19.76
N GLN A 368 -9.51 -0.36 -20.92
CA GLN A 368 -8.84 0.58 -21.84
C GLN A 368 -8.64 2.00 -21.26
N THR A 369 -9.24 2.32 -20.11
CA THR A 369 -9.06 3.57 -19.36
C THR A 369 -7.82 3.57 -18.46
N ILE A 370 -7.17 2.43 -18.23
CA ILE A 370 -5.99 2.32 -17.36
C ILE A 370 -4.83 3.16 -17.89
N GLN A 371 -4.29 4.00 -17.01
CA GLN A 371 -3.04 4.77 -17.15
C GLN A 371 -1.93 4.22 -16.25
N TYR A 372 -2.27 3.74 -15.05
CA TYR A 372 -1.32 3.14 -14.10
C TYR A 372 -1.77 1.73 -13.71
N LEU A 373 -0.87 0.76 -13.89
CA LEU A 373 -1.06 -0.62 -13.44
C LEU A 373 0.23 -1.15 -12.78
N ASP A 374 0.19 -1.34 -11.47
CA ASP A 374 1.27 -1.99 -10.72
C ASP A 374 0.78 -3.33 -10.12
N LEU A 375 1.39 -4.41 -10.59
CA LEU A 375 1.20 -5.79 -10.11
C LEU A 375 2.50 -6.37 -9.54
N SER A 376 3.51 -5.53 -9.28
CA SER A 376 4.83 -5.97 -8.89
C SER A 376 4.88 -6.60 -7.50
N ASN A 377 5.94 -7.36 -7.22
CA ASN A 377 6.19 -7.99 -5.92
C ASN A 377 4.98 -8.81 -5.43
N ASN A 378 4.59 -9.79 -6.24
CA ASN A 378 3.49 -10.70 -6.01
C ASN A 378 3.93 -12.14 -6.35
N SER A 379 2.99 -13.08 -6.48
CA SER A 379 3.25 -14.47 -6.87
C SER A 379 2.53 -14.88 -8.16
N PHE A 380 2.34 -13.92 -9.08
CA PHE A 380 1.80 -14.20 -10.40
C PHE A 380 2.75 -15.08 -11.20
N HIS A 381 2.21 -16.03 -11.96
CA HIS A 381 2.98 -16.96 -12.79
C HIS A 381 2.32 -17.20 -14.15
N GLY A 382 2.95 -18.05 -14.97
CA GLY A 382 2.49 -18.30 -16.33
C GLY A 382 2.75 -17.11 -17.25
N GLN A 383 2.12 -17.11 -18.41
CA GLN A 383 2.39 -16.14 -19.47
C GLN A 383 1.70 -14.79 -19.22
N ILE A 384 2.38 -13.71 -19.62
CA ILE A 384 1.77 -12.38 -19.74
C ILE A 384 0.70 -12.45 -20.86
N PRO A 385 -0.59 -12.14 -20.59
CA PRO A 385 -1.62 -12.22 -21.62
C PRO A 385 -1.40 -11.21 -22.76
N GLN A 386 -1.53 -11.66 -24.01
CA GLN A 386 -1.43 -10.78 -25.18
C GLN A 386 -2.46 -9.63 -25.15
N GLN A 387 -3.58 -9.83 -24.46
CA GLN A 387 -4.65 -8.84 -24.28
C GLN A 387 -4.19 -7.58 -23.54
N LEU A 388 -3.13 -7.62 -22.72
CA LEU A 388 -2.59 -6.40 -22.08
C LEU A 388 -2.09 -5.37 -23.12
N GLY A 389 -1.68 -5.81 -24.32
CA GLY A 389 -1.37 -4.92 -25.45
C GLY A 389 -2.58 -4.14 -26.01
N ARG A 390 -3.78 -4.30 -25.45
CA ARG A 390 -4.96 -3.46 -25.71
C ARG A 390 -5.07 -2.23 -24.79
N LEU A 391 -4.22 -2.13 -23.76
CA LEU A 391 -4.19 -1.01 -22.81
C LEU A 391 -3.52 0.22 -23.45
N PHE A 392 -4.10 0.76 -24.51
CA PHE A 392 -3.45 1.81 -25.31
C PHE A 392 -3.16 3.10 -24.54
N ASN A 393 -3.92 3.40 -23.49
CA ASN A 393 -3.72 4.57 -22.61
C ASN A 393 -2.72 4.32 -21.45
N VAL A 394 -2.13 3.12 -21.30
CA VAL A 394 -1.26 2.86 -20.16
C VAL A 394 0.04 3.65 -20.28
N GLU A 395 0.41 4.30 -19.20
CA GLU A 395 1.57 5.18 -19.06
C GLU A 395 2.65 4.52 -18.17
N TYR A 396 2.19 3.85 -17.10
CA TYR A 396 3.02 3.07 -16.17
C TYR A 396 2.48 1.63 -16.07
N LEU A 397 3.34 0.65 -16.39
CA LEU A 397 3.04 -0.77 -16.30
C LEU A 397 4.20 -1.51 -15.61
N ASN A 398 3.98 -1.95 -14.37
CA ASN A 398 4.97 -2.69 -13.60
C ASN A 398 4.48 -4.10 -13.26
N LEU A 399 5.20 -5.11 -13.76
CA LEU A 399 4.98 -6.54 -13.52
C LEU A 399 6.21 -7.21 -12.86
N SER A 400 7.16 -6.41 -12.35
CA SER A 400 8.42 -6.90 -11.78
C SER A 400 8.23 -7.77 -10.54
N HIS A 401 9.27 -8.52 -10.14
CA HIS A 401 9.26 -9.36 -8.94
C HIS A 401 8.04 -10.31 -8.88
N ASN A 402 7.91 -11.14 -9.90
CA ASN A 402 6.89 -12.18 -10.02
C ASN A 402 7.53 -13.46 -10.63
N PHE A 403 6.73 -14.48 -10.92
CA PHE A 403 7.14 -15.74 -11.55
C PHE A 403 6.60 -15.86 -12.98
N LEU A 404 6.47 -14.74 -13.70
CA LEU A 404 5.93 -14.71 -15.08
C LEU A 404 6.90 -15.37 -16.05
N SER A 405 6.38 -16.21 -16.94
CA SER A 405 7.14 -17.12 -17.81
C SER A 405 6.76 -17.01 -19.29
N GLY A 406 7.59 -17.57 -20.15
CA GLY A 406 7.41 -17.49 -21.60
C GLY A 406 7.81 -16.12 -22.16
N VAL A 407 7.24 -15.77 -23.32
CA VAL A 407 7.66 -14.58 -24.09
C VAL A 407 6.96 -13.31 -23.66
N ILE A 408 7.65 -12.17 -23.83
CA ILE A 408 7.02 -10.85 -23.80
C ILE A 408 6.07 -10.75 -25.00
N PRO A 409 4.76 -10.44 -24.84
CA PRO A 409 3.83 -10.47 -25.95
C PRO A 409 4.17 -9.41 -27.01
N LYS A 410 4.23 -9.81 -28.29
CA LYS A 410 4.47 -8.86 -29.39
C LYS A 410 3.44 -7.72 -29.45
N SER A 411 2.24 -7.91 -28.89
CA SER A 411 1.22 -6.84 -28.76
C SER A 411 1.62 -5.67 -27.86
N PHE A 412 2.67 -5.81 -27.04
CA PHE A 412 3.20 -4.69 -26.25
C PHE A 412 3.77 -3.58 -27.14
N SER A 413 4.10 -3.86 -28.40
CA SER A 413 4.47 -2.84 -29.40
C SER A 413 3.38 -1.79 -29.64
N ASN A 414 2.11 -2.10 -29.32
CA ASN A 414 0.97 -1.18 -29.48
C ASN A 414 0.86 -0.17 -28.33
N LEU A 415 1.55 -0.40 -27.21
CA LEU A 415 1.49 0.45 -26.02
C LEU A 415 2.23 1.78 -26.32
N SER A 416 1.46 2.79 -26.71
CA SER A 416 2.00 3.99 -27.37
C SER A 416 2.35 5.13 -26.42
N TYR A 417 1.81 5.13 -25.20
CA TYR A 417 1.97 6.19 -24.19
C TYR A 417 2.78 5.75 -22.96
N VAL A 418 3.32 4.52 -22.96
CA VAL A 418 4.11 3.99 -21.83
C VAL A 418 5.42 4.75 -21.69
N TYR A 419 5.58 5.46 -20.58
CA TYR A 419 6.87 6.02 -20.15
C TYR A 419 7.63 5.06 -19.24
N SER A 420 6.93 4.15 -18.53
CA SER A 420 7.54 3.17 -17.64
C SER A 420 6.96 1.77 -17.88
N LEU A 421 7.78 0.86 -18.42
CA LEU A 421 7.52 -0.57 -18.46
C LEU A 421 8.59 -1.27 -17.61
N ASP A 422 8.16 -2.02 -16.60
CA ASP A 422 9.05 -2.82 -15.77
C ASP A 422 8.62 -4.30 -15.70
N LEU A 423 9.55 -5.18 -16.10
CA LEU A 423 9.43 -6.64 -16.11
C LEU A 423 10.58 -7.29 -15.32
N PHE A 424 11.32 -6.52 -14.52
CA PHE A 424 12.49 -6.95 -13.76
C PHE A 424 12.19 -8.16 -12.88
N PHE A 425 13.14 -9.09 -12.77
CA PHE A 425 13.08 -10.22 -11.84
C PHE A 425 11.82 -11.10 -12.03
N ASN A 426 11.67 -11.64 -13.25
CA ASN A 426 10.70 -12.66 -13.63
C ASN A 426 11.44 -13.87 -14.25
N ILE A 427 10.71 -14.84 -14.84
CA ILE A 427 11.30 -16.00 -15.53
C ILE A 427 10.99 -15.99 -17.04
N LEU A 428 10.97 -14.80 -17.64
CA LEU A 428 10.69 -14.59 -19.07
C LEU A 428 11.86 -15.07 -19.96
N GLU A 429 11.52 -15.46 -21.19
CA GLU A 429 12.45 -16.00 -22.18
C GLU A 429 12.06 -15.61 -23.61
N GLY A 430 13.03 -15.66 -24.54
CA GLY A 430 12.81 -15.37 -25.96
C GLY A 430 13.05 -13.92 -26.36
N GLU A 431 12.60 -13.58 -27.57
CA GLU A 431 12.87 -12.30 -28.23
C GLU A 431 12.13 -11.13 -27.55
N ILE A 432 12.88 -10.09 -27.17
CA ILE A 432 12.33 -8.80 -26.75
C ILE A 432 11.69 -8.13 -27.99
N PRO A 433 10.37 -7.82 -28.00
CA PRO A 433 9.71 -7.29 -29.18
C PRO A 433 10.27 -5.92 -29.62
N GLU A 434 10.20 -5.65 -30.92
CA GLU A 434 10.42 -4.32 -31.45
C GLU A 434 9.21 -3.40 -31.17
N GLY A 435 9.46 -2.12 -30.96
CA GLY A 435 8.42 -1.10 -30.73
C GLY A 435 8.94 0.09 -29.96
N LYS A 436 8.21 1.21 -29.98
CA LYS A 436 8.61 2.45 -29.28
C LYS A 436 8.84 2.22 -27.79
N VAL A 437 7.97 1.45 -27.12
CA VAL A 437 8.13 1.13 -25.70
C VAL A 437 9.49 0.49 -25.39
N PHE A 438 9.90 -0.55 -26.14
CA PHE A 438 11.19 -1.24 -25.93
C PHE A 438 12.42 -0.46 -26.42
N SER A 439 12.22 0.65 -27.14
CA SER A 439 13.31 1.59 -27.48
C SER A 439 13.65 2.56 -26.35
N ASN A 440 12.70 2.80 -25.43
CA ASN A 440 12.83 3.76 -24.31
C ASN A 440 12.97 3.08 -22.93
N VAL A 441 12.93 1.75 -22.88
CA VAL A 441 13.03 0.93 -21.66
C VAL A 441 14.49 0.83 -21.19
N SER A 442 14.71 0.94 -19.88
CA SER A 442 16.02 0.71 -19.27
C SER A 442 16.39 -0.79 -19.27
N ILE A 443 17.68 -1.10 -19.38
CA ILE A 443 18.18 -2.47 -19.18
C ILE A 443 17.78 -3.04 -17.82
N THR A 444 17.70 -2.20 -16.78
CA THR A 444 17.30 -2.60 -15.42
C THR A 444 15.89 -3.21 -15.39
N SER A 445 14.96 -2.65 -16.17
CA SER A 445 13.57 -3.09 -16.28
C SER A 445 13.38 -4.46 -16.93
N LEU A 446 14.44 -5.07 -17.47
CA LEU A 446 14.43 -6.40 -18.10
C LEU A 446 15.40 -7.39 -17.43
N MET A 447 16.26 -6.94 -16.52
CA MET A 447 17.22 -7.78 -15.79
C MET A 447 16.53 -8.84 -14.92
N GLY A 448 17.28 -9.87 -14.52
CA GLY A 448 16.79 -10.97 -13.69
C GLY A 448 15.91 -11.99 -14.43
N ASN A 449 15.57 -11.76 -15.70
CA ASN A 449 14.85 -12.71 -16.54
C ASN A 449 15.76 -13.83 -17.09
N ARG A 450 15.15 -15.00 -17.34
CA ARG A 450 15.87 -16.27 -17.56
C ARG A 450 16.68 -16.33 -18.84
N ALA A 451 16.06 -15.96 -19.97
CA ALA A 451 16.64 -16.17 -21.29
C ALA A 451 16.08 -15.19 -22.34
N LEU A 452 15.98 -13.90 -21.98
CA LEU A 452 15.65 -12.85 -22.94
C LEU A 452 16.80 -12.62 -23.93
N CYS A 453 16.45 -12.36 -25.19
CA CYS A 453 17.38 -12.13 -26.29
C CYS A 453 16.83 -11.10 -27.28
N GLY A 454 17.63 -10.68 -28.26
CA GLY A 454 17.30 -9.57 -29.16
C GLY A 454 17.75 -8.23 -28.58
N ALA A 455 17.09 -7.14 -28.94
CA ALA A 455 17.34 -5.78 -28.41
C ALA A 455 18.84 -5.42 -28.19
N PRO A 456 19.69 -5.42 -29.24
CA PRO A 456 21.13 -5.17 -29.11
C PRO A 456 21.46 -3.79 -28.51
N GLN A 457 20.57 -2.81 -28.66
CA GLN A 457 20.69 -1.49 -28.02
C GLN A 457 20.68 -1.55 -26.49
N LEU A 458 20.08 -2.60 -25.91
CA LEU A 458 20.07 -2.88 -24.47
C LEU A 458 21.11 -3.94 -24.06
N LYS A 459 22.06 -4.30 -24.95
CA LYS A 459 23.13 -5.28 -24.73
C LYS A 459 22.67 -6.71 -24.42
N PHE A 460 21.43 -7.06 -24.79
CA PHE A 460 20.98 -8.45 -24.75
C PHE A 460 21.62 -9.26 -25.91
N PRO A 461 21.85 -10.58 -25.73
CA PRO A 461 22.46 -11.40 -26.77
C PRO A 461 21.50 -11.59 -27.95
N PRO A 462 22.01 -11.79 -29.18
CA PRO A 462 21.17 -12.13 -30.32
C PRO A 462 20.44 -13.45 -30.05
N CYS A 463 19.18 -13.54 -30.48
CA CYS A 463 18.40 -14.77 -30.31
C CYS A 463 19.03 -15.92 -31.13
N PRO A 464 19.00 -17.17 -30.62
CA PRO A 464 19.53 -18.31 -31.35
C PRO A 464 18.81 -18.51 -32.68
N ALA A 465 19.54 -18.36 -33.79
CA ALA A 465 19.03 -18.65 -35.12
C ALA A 465 18.84 -20.17 -35.31
N ASN A 466 17.71 -20.71 -34.82
CA ASN A 466 17.01 -21.90 -35.33
C ASN A 466 15.83 -22.33 -34.42
N MET A 467 14.64 -21.77 -34.67
CA MET A 467 13.34 -22.40 -34.28
C MET A 467 12.22 -22.11 -35.30
N ILE A 468 12.55 -22.17 -36.60
CA ILE A 468 11.55 -22.21 -37.68
C ILE A 468 11.77 -23.52 -38.45
N THR A 469 10.75 -24.39 -38.44
CA THR A 469 10.64 -25.68 -39.18
C THR A 469 11.83 -26.63 -39.03
N THR A 470 11.77 -27.75 -38.30
CA THR A 470 10.89 -28.90 -38.61
C THR A 470 10.61 -29.79 -37.39
N SER A 471 9.37 -30.25 -37.27
CA SER A 471 9.09 -31.53 -36.62
C SER A 471 9.66 -32.67 -37.47
N THR A 472 10.64 -33.42 -36.96
CA THR A 472 10.70 -34.90 -36.99
C THR A 472 12.02 -35.47 -36.42
N SER A 473 11.90 -36.61 -35.73
CA SER A 473 12.90 -37.69 -35.63
C SER A 473 14.36 -37.40 -35.20
N SER A 474 14.60 -36.83 -34.02
CA SER A 474 15.87 -37.09 -33.28
C SER A 474 15.76 -37.07 -31.74
N ALA A 475 14.79 -36.34 -31.18
CA ALA A 475 14.55 -36.33 -29.73
C ALA A 475 14.00 -37.67 -29.17
N LYS A 476 13.17 -38.40 -29.95
CA LYS A 476 12.56 -39.67 -29.51
C LYS A 476 13.59 -40.74 -29.14
N LEU A 477 14.74 -40.79 -29.83
CA LEU A 477 15.76 -41.82 -29.58
C LEU A 477 16.56 -41.60 -28.29
N ARG A 478 16.70 -40.35 -27.82
CA ARG A 478 17.31 -40.06 -26.52
C ARG A 478 16.38 -40.38 -25.35
N LEU A 479 15.07 -40.15 -25.51
CA LEU A 479 14.09 -40.44 -24.46
C LEU A 479 13.99 -41.94 -24.16
N ILE A 480 14.00 -42.78 -25.19
CA ILE A 480 13.91 -44.25 -25.07
C ILE A 480 15.08 -44.83 -24.25
N LYS A 481 16.30 -44.30 -24.38
CA LYS A 481 17.48 -44.77 -23.62
C LYS A 481 17.37 -44.61 -22.11
N PHE A 482 16.63 -43.61 -21.62
CA PHE A 482 16.51 -43.34 -20.18
C PHE A 482 15.17 -43.82 -19.60
N VAL A 483 14.09 -43.82 -20.38
CA VAL A 483 12.76 -44.23 -19.88
C VAL A 483 12.65 -45.75 -19.72
N LEU A 484 13.16 -46.56 -20.67
CA LEU A 484 13.02 -48.03 -20.59
C LEU A 484 13.64 -48.65 -19.32
N PRO A 485 14.88 -48.29 -18.90
CA PRO A 485 15.48 -48.78 -17.67
C PRO A 485 14.67 -48.41 -16.42
N SER A 486 14.14 -47.18 -16.36
CA SER A 486 13.32 -46.72 -15.22
C SER A 486 11.97 -47.42 -15.12
N VAL A 487 11.31 -47.75 -16.24
CA VAL A 487 10.07 -48.54 -16.21
C VAL A 487 10.36 -49.98 -15.79
N ALA A 488 11.44 -50.59 -16.28
CA ALA A 488 11.87 -51.92 -15.84
C ALA A 488 12.18 -51.97 -14.34
N SER A 489 12.89 -50.97 -13.78
CA SER A 489 13.19 -50.93 -12.35
C SER A 489 11.93 -50.78 -11.49
N VAL A 490 10.94 -49.98 -11.93
CA VAL A 490 9.66 -49.84 -11.23
C VAL A 490 8.86 -51.14 -11.26
N LEU A 491 8.81 -51.85 -12.40
CA LEU A 491 8.12 -53.14 -12.51
C LEU A 491 8.77 -54.22 -11.62
N VAL A 492 10.10 -54.27 -11.55
CA VAL A 492 10.82 -55.15 -10.61
C VAL A 492 10.51 -54.78 -9.17
N PHE A 493 10.48 -53.49 -8.82
CA PHE A 493 10.13 -53.04 -7.47
C PHE A 493 8.70 -53.43 -7.07
N LEU A 494 7.73 -53.32 -7.98
CA LEU A 494 6.34 -53.75 -7.77
C LEU A 494 6.20 -55.27 -7.64
N ALA A 495 6.98 -56.05 -8.40
CA ALA A 495 7.04 -57.50 -8.25
C ALA A 495 7.64 -57.91 -6.89
N CYS A 496 8.76 -57.32 -6.48
CA CYS A 496 9.35 -57.53 -5.16
C CYS A 496 8.41 -57.10 -4.03
N PHE A 497 7.70 -55.97 -4.19
CA PHE A 497 6.73 -55.48 -3.21
C PHE A 497 5.50 -56.38 -3.09
N SER A 498 4.95 -56.90 -4.20
CA SER A 498 3.82 -57.83 -4.16
C SER A 498 4.19 -59.20 -3.57
N LEU A 499 5.42 -59.68 -3.80
CA LEU A 499 5.96 -60.86 -3.12
C LEU A 499 6.16 -60.61 -1.61
N PHE A 500 6.68 -59.44 -1.24
CA PHE A 500 6.85 -59.02 0.16
C PHE A 500 5.51 -58.91 0.89
N VAL A 501 4.49 -58.30 0.26
CA VAL A 501 3.13 -58.21 0.80
C VAL A 501 2.51 -59.61 0.92
N ASN A 502 2.64 -60.49 -0.07
CA ASN A 502 2.16 -61.87 0.05
C ASN A 502 2.84 -62.65 1.18
N PHE A 503 4.15 -62.47 1.38
CA PHE A 503 4.90 -63.07 2.48
C PHE A 503 4.39 -62.56 3.84
N PHE A 504 4.13 -61.26 3.98
CA PHE A 504 3.57 -60.67 5.21
C PHE A 504 2.11 -61.03 5.45
N MET A 505 1.26 -61.08 4.42
CA MET A 505 -0.16 -61.44 4.55
C MET A 505 -0.33 -62.93 4.92
N ARG A 506 0.51 -63.83 4.38
CA ARG A 506 0.59 -65.23 4.84
C ARG A 506 1.03 -65.35 6.30
N LYS A 507 1.85 -64.43 6.79
CA LYS A 507 2.25 -64.36 8.20
C LYS A 507 1.14 -63.79 9.11
N LYS A 508 0.26 -62.94 8.58
CA LYS A 508 -0.82 -62.27 9.32
C LYS A 508 -2.09 -63.12 9.48
N ALA A 509 -2.26 -64.17 8.68
CA ALA A 509 -3.40 -65.10 8.74
C ALA A 509 -3.46 -66.00 9.99
N LYS A 510 -2.62 -65.78 11.02
CA LYS A 510 -2.47 -66.66 12.19
C LYS A 510 -2.61 -65.99 13.56
N ALA A 511 -3.10 -64.74 13.65
CA ALA A 511 -3.39 -64.09 14.92
C ALA A 511 -4.56 -63.07 14.83
N SER A 512 -5.65 -63.35 15.54
CA SER A 512 -6.80 -62.49 15.82
C SER A 512 -7.45 -63.01 17.12
N SER A 513 -7.93 -62.24 18.10
CA SER A 513 -8.19 -60.79 18.19
C SER A 513 -7.43 -60.20 19.42
N LYS A 514 -7.77 -59.11 20.15
CA LYS A 514 -8.93 -58.21 20.24
C LYS A 514 -8.57 -56.86 20.88
N GLU A 515 -9.41 -55.85 20.62
CA GLU A 515 -9.58 -54.55 21.32
C GLU A 515 -8.45 -53.49 21.30
N GLU A 516 -8.89 -52.23 21.19
CA GLU A 516 -8.20 -50.94 21.05
C GLU A 516 -8.80 -49.98 22.10
N PRO A 517 -8.17 -48.86 22.55
CA PRO A 517 -7.70 -47.74 21.70
C PRO A 517 -6.48 -46.95 22.29
N PRO A 518 -6.17 -45.70 21.88
CA PRO A 518 -6.22 -45.05 20.56
C PRO A 518 -4.80 -44.71 20.01
N CYS A 519 -4.71 -44.39 18.72
CA CYS A 519 -3.44 -44.16 18.00
C CYS A 519 -2.66 -42.89 18.41
N LEU A 520 -1.33 -43.00 18.53
CA LEU A 520 -0.40 -41.86 18.66
C LEU A 520 0.20 -41.46 17.30
N ASN A 521 -0.10 -40.24 16.82
CA ASN A 521 0.36 -39.74 15.53
C ASN A 521 1.85 -39.33 15.52
N TYR A 522 2.69 -40.12 14.86
CA TYR A 522 4.16 -39.93 14.84
C TYR A 522 4.71 -38.79 13.96
N HIS A 523 3.87 -37.89 13.45
CA HIS A 523 4.27 -36.81 12.53
C HIS A 523 3.73 -35.41 12.90
N ARG A 524 3.59 -35.10 14.20
CA ARG A 524 3.31 -33.72 14.67
C ARG A 524 4.51 -32.81 14.37
N ARG A 525 4.27 -31.73 13.61
CA ARG A 525 5.21 -30.59 13.55
C ARG A 525 5.04 -29.79 14.84
N ILE A 526 6.14 -29.55 15.56
CA ILE A 526 6.14 -28.83 16.83
C ILE A 526 6.57 -27.38 16.54
N PRO A 527 5.74 -26.37 16.81
CA PRO A 527 6.09 -24.96 16.58
C PRO A 527 7.04 -24.43 17.67
N TYR A 528 7.85 -23.43 17.33
CA TYR A 528 8.85 -22.84 18.22
C TYR A 528 8.30 -22.41 19.59
N PHE A 529 7.12 -21.80 19.65
CA PHE A 529 6.52 -21.37 20.93
C PHE A 529 6.19 -22.54 21.87
N GLU A 530 5.97 -23.75 21.34
CA GLU A 530 5.75 -24.96 22.14
C GLU A 530 7.09 -25.46 22.71
N LEU A 531 8.18 -25.39 21.94
CA LEU A 531 9.53 -25.73 22.39
C LEU A 531 10.07 -24.72 23.41
N ALA A 532 9.87 -23.43 23.18
CA ALA A 532 10.21 -22.38 24.13
C ALA A 532 9.45 -22.58 25.45
N ARG A 533 8.13 -22.83 25.43
CA ARG A 533 7.39 -23.14 26.66
C ARG A 533 7.87 -24.43 27.32
N ALA A 534 8.09 -25.50 26.55
CA ALA A 534 8.48 -26.81 27.05
C ALA A 534 9.86 -26.82 27.74
N THR A 535 10.75 -25.89 27.39
CA THR A 535 12.13 -25.77 27.91
C THR A 535 12.31 -24.64 28.94
N ASP A 536 11.21 -24.00 29.36
CA ASP A 536 11.20 -22.77 30.15
C ASP A 536 12.06 -21.65 29.52
N ASN A 537 11.69 -21.28 28.30
CA ASN A 537 12.37 -20.34 27.40
C ASN A 537 13.87 -20.62 27.26
N PHE A 538 14.25 -21.90 27.11
CA PHE A 538 15.63 -22.38 27.05
C PHE A 538 16.50 -21.97 28.27
N SER A 539 15.90 -22.02 29.48
CA SER A 539 16.60 -21.76 30.74
C SER A 539 17.85 -22.65 30.92
N GLU A 540 18.89 -22.08 31.53
CA GLU A 540 20.12 -22.80 31.89
C GLU A 540 19.86 -23.92 32.92
N ASP A 541 18.79 -23.82 33.73
CA ASP A 541 18.38 -24.89 34.67
C ASP A 541 17.95 -26.18 33.93
N ASN A 542 17.53 -26.05 32.67
CA ASN A 542 17.18 -27.17 31.78
C ASN A 542 18.34 -27.59 30.87
N LEU A 543 19.55 -27.01 30.99
CA LEU A 543 20.67 -27.33 30.12
C LEU A 543 21.21 -28.75 30.37
N LEU A 544 21.20 -29.59 29.33
CA LEU A 544 21.74 -30.95 29.34
C LEU A 544 23.21 -31.00 28.87
N GLY A 545 23.64 -30.06 28.04
CA GLY A 545 25.04 -29.99 27.58
C GLY A 545 25.30 -28.89 26.55
N ARG A 546 26.58 -28.55 26.37
CA ARG A 546 27.07 -27.59 25.37
C ARG A 546 28.04 -28.27 24.41
N GLY A 547 27.90 -28.02 23.12
CA GLY A 547 28.84 -28.44 22.08
C GLY A 547 29.36 -27.23 21.29
N SER A 548 30.27 -27.48 20.34
CA SER A 548 30.87 -26.44 19.50
C SER A 548 29.89 -25.71 18.57
N ILE A 549 28.75 -26.34 18.25
CA ILE A 549 27.76 -25.85 17.28
C ILE A 549 26.39 -25.53 17.90
N GLY A 550 26.23 -25.62 19.23
CA GLY A 550 24.94 -25.42 19.88
C GLY A 550 24.84 -25.94 21.31
N LYS A 551 23.66 -25.76 21.91
CA LYS A 551 23.29 -26.21 23.26
C LYS A 551 22.17 -27.25 23.18
N VAL A 552 22.06 -28.12 24.17
CA VAL A 552 20.98 -29.10 24.30
C VAL A 552 20.24 -28.87 25.61
N TYR A 553 18.92 -28.72 25.54
CA TYR A 553 18.04 -28.46 26.67
C TYR A 553 17.05 -29.61 26.88
N LYS A 554 16.64 -29.83 28.12
CA LYS A 554 15.52 -30.70 28.48
C LYS A 554 14.22 -29.93 28.28
N GLY A 555 13.21 -30.59 27.73
CA GLY A 555 11.86 -30.02 27.66
C GLY A 555 10.77 -31.05 27.92
N SER A 556 9.59 -30.57 28.30
CA SER A 556 8.37 -31.37 28.45
C SER A 556 7.27 -30.83 27.53
N LEU A 557 6.93 -31.58 26.50
CA LEU A 557 5.90 -31.19 25.52
C LEU A 557 4.48 -31.35 26.06
N ASP A 558 3.52 -30.70 25.39
CA ASP A 558 2.08 -30.85 25.64
C ASP A 558 1.69 -32.34 25.50
N GLY A 559 1.34 -32.98 26.63
CA GLY A 559 1.11 -34.43 26.74
C GLY A 559 2.11 -35.18 27.62
N GLY A 560 3.09 -34.50 28.23
CA GLY A 560 4.03 -35.09 29.20
C GLY A 560 5.22 -35.83 28.58
N LEU A 561 5.42 -35.72 27.26
CA LEU A 561 6.55 -36.32 26.56
C LEU A 561 7.83 -35.53 26.84
N LEU A 562 8.80 -36.16 27.51
CA LEU A 562 10.12 -35.59 27.73
C LEU A 562 10.97 -35.66 26.46
N VAL A 563 11.58 -34.54 26.11
CA VAL A 563 12.41 -34.37 24.92
C VAL A 563 13.74 -33.69 25.24
N ALA A 564 14.74 -33.93 24.39
CA ALA A 564 15.97 -33.16 24.34
C ALA A 564 15.93 -32.26 23.10
N VAL A 565 15.99 -30.94 23.29
CA VAL A 565 15.94 -29.94 22.22
C VAL A 565 17.35 -29.40 21.99
N LYS A 566 17.96 -29.73 20.84
CA LYS A 566 19.26 -29.20 20.44
C LYS A 566 19.07 -27.94 19.60
N VAL A 567 19.47 -26.80 20.15
CA VAL A 567 19.42 -25.47 19.53
C VAL A 567 20.80 -25.16 18.96
N LEU A 568 20.89 -24.92 17.64
CA LEU A 568 22.17 -24.59 17.00
C LEU A 568 22.44 -23.09 17.04
N ASN A 569 23.72 -22.71 17.23
CA ASN A 569 24.14 -21.34 17.03
C ASN A 569 24.38 -21.09 15.54
N LEU A 570 23.50 -20.33 14.89
CA LEU A 570 23.60 -20.03 13.45
C LEU A 570 24.72 -19.03 13.10
N GLU A 571 25.30 -18.34 14.08
CA GLU A 571 26.48 -17.48 13.89
C GLU A 571 27.77 -18.28 13.68
N VAL A 572 27.79 -19.57 14.03
CA VAL A 572 28.94 -20.46 13.84
C VAL A 572 29.00 -20.96 12.40
N GLU A 573 30.11 -20.67 11.71
CA GLU A 573 30.27 -21.07 10.31
C GLU A 573 30.11 -22.59 10.15
N GLY A 574 29.18 -22.99 9.28
CA GLY A 574 28.87 -24.40 9.03
C GLY A 574 27.78 -25.01 9.91
N ALA A 575 27.25 -24.32 10.94
CA ALA A 575 26.16 -24.83 11.79
C ALA A 575 24.93 -25.26 10.96
N SER A 576 24.51 -24.45 9.99
CA SER A 576 23.42 -24.79 9.07
C SER A 576 23.70 -26.04 8.22
N ARG A 577 24.97 -26.28 7.81
CA ARG A 577 25.38 -27.49 7.09
C ARG A 577 25.39 -28.71 8.02
N SER A 578 25.79 -28.53 9.28
CA SER A 578 25.76 -29.58 10.30
C SER A 578 24.33 -30.00 10.64
N PHE A 579 23.38 -29.07 10.77
CA PHE A 579 21.96 -29.39 10.97
C PHE A 579 21.40 -30.24 9.83
N ASP A 580 21.63 -29.83 8.58
CA ASP A 580 21.14 -30.55 7.41
C ASP A 580 21.79 -31.95 7.30
N ALA A 581 23.06 -32.08 7.68
CA ALA A 581 23.77 -33.36 7.75
C ALA A 581 23.25 -34.27 8.87
N GLU A 582 23.01 -33.74 10.07
CA GLU A 582 22.43 -34.49 11.20
C GLU A 582 21.01 -34.98 10.87
N CYS A 583 20.16 -34.10 10.31
CA CYS A 583 18.79 -34.45 9.90
C CYS A 583 18.78 -35.56 8.83
N ARG A 584 19.68 -35.49 7.84
CA ARG A 584 19.83 -36.55 6.82
C ARG A 584 20.33 -37.86 7.43
N THR A 585 21.39 -37.79 8.24
CA THR A 585 22.05 -38.99 8.79
C THR A 585 21.14 -39.71 9.79
N LEU A 586 20.67 -39.02 10.83
CA LEU A 586 19.81 -39.60 11.86
C LEU A 586 18.38 -39.88 11.35
N GLY A 587 17.93 -39.20 10.29
CA GLY A 587 16.67 -39.52 9.61
C GLY A 587 16.74 -40.81 8.78
N GLN A 588 17.92 -41.18 8.29
CA GLN A 588 18.16 -42.40 7.49
C GLN A 588 18.62 -43.60 8.33
N VAL A 589 19.44 -43.37 9.37
CA VAL A 589 19.99 -44.44 10.21
C VAL A 589 18.99 -44.81 11.32
N ARG A 590 18.33 -45.96 11.17
CA ARG A 590 17.44 -46.53 12.19
C ARG A 590 18.14 -47.66 12.94
N HIS A 591 18.69 -47.35 14.11
CA HIS A 591 19.34 -48.33 14.98
C HIS A 591 18.82 -48.25 16.41
N ARG A 592 18.61 -49.40 17.06
CA ARG A 592 18.03 -49.53 18.42
C ARG A 592 18.82 -48.82 19.53
N ASN A 593 20.09 -48.50 19.29
CA ASN A 593 20.97 -47.82 20.25
C ASN A 593 21.32 -46.38 19.83
N LEU A 594 20.61 -45.80 18.85
CA LEU A 594 20.75 -44.38 18.49
C LEU A 594 19.54 -43.60 18.97
N VAL A 595 19.78 -42.36 19.43
CA VAL A 595 18.70 -41.45 19.84
C VAL A 595 17.80 -41.13 18.64
N LYS A 596 16.49 -41.22 18.86
CA LYS A 596 15.49 -41.02 17.82
C LYS A 596 15.19 -39.52 17.65
N ILE A 597 15.18 -39.05 16.40
CA ILE A 597 14.57 -37.75 16.07
C ILE A 597 13.05 -37.89 16.16
N ILE A 598 12.43 -37.01 16.95
CA ILE A 598 10.98 -36.86 17.08
C ILE A 598 10.48 -35.87 16.01
N SER A 599 11.13 -34.71 15.89
CA SER A 599 10.75 -33.66 14.94
C SER A 599 11.90 -32.65 14.76
N THR A 600 11.67 -31.64 13.92
CA THR A 600 12.59 -30.53 13.64
C THR A 600 11.79 -29.22 13.61
N CYS A 601 12.34 -28.16 14.21
CA CYS A 601 11.82 -26.81 14.07
C CYS A 601 12.89 -25.94 13.39
N SER A 602 12.55 -25.25 12.31
CA SER A 602 13.54 -24.47 11.55
C SER A 602 12.91 -23.38 10.70
N ASN A 603 13.49 -22.19 10.72
CA ASN A 603 13.23 -21.10 9.80
C ASN A 603 14.57 -20.45 9.38
N LEU A 604 14.58 -19.15 9.04
CA LEU A 604 15.80 -18.40 8.72
C LEU A 604 16.61 -17.95 9.95
N GLU A 605 15.99 -17.92 11.13
CA GLU A 605 16.51 -17.33 12.38
C GLU A 605 16.89 -18.39 13.43
N PHE A 606 16.28 -19.58 13.39
CA PHE A 606 16.58 -20.70 14.27
C PHE A 606 16.56 -22.05 13.54
N LYS A 607 17.40 -22.99 14.00
CA LYS A 607 17.39 -24.41 13.61
C LYS A 607 17.51 -25.27 14.87
N GLU A 608 16.52 -26.12 15.09
CA GLU A 608 16.33 -26.91 16.30
C GLU A 608 15.97 -28.36 15.99
N LEU A 609 16.64 -29.29 16.67
CA LEU A 609 16.42 -30.73 16.54
C LEU A 609 15.75 -31.27 17.81
N VAL A 610 14.58 -31.89 17.67
CA VAL A 610 13.82 -32.45 18.79
C VAL A 610 14.08 -33.95 18.85
N LEU A 611 14.73 -34.38 19.94
CA LEU A 611 15.21 -35.74 20.17
C LEU A 611 14.49 -36.39 21.35
N GLU A 612 14.46 -37.72 21.38
CA GLU A 612 14.01 -38.50 22.53
C GLU A 612 14.92 -38.27 23.75
N PHE A 613 14.33 -37.95 24.92
CA PHE A 613 15.10 -37.71 26.14
C PHE A 613 15.58 -39.02 26.80
N MET A 614 16.88 -39.21 26.85
CA MET A 614 17.51 -40.38 27.48
C MET A 614 17.71 -40.14 28.98
N SER A 615 16.90 -40.79 29.82
CA SER A 615 16.85 -40.55 31.28
C SER A 615 18.06 -41.05 32.09
N LYS A 616 18.98 -41.82 31.49
CA LYS A 616 20.11 -42.48 32.17
C LYS A 616 21.43 -41.66 32.20
N LEU A 617 21.34 -40.34 32.06
CA LEU A 617 22.46 -39.38 32.03
C LEU A 617 23.44 -39.59 30.84
N SER A 618 24.51 -38.80 30.80
CA SER A 618 25.49 -38.79 29.69
C SER A 618 26.37 -40.04 29.67
N LEU A 619 26.91 -40.37 28.49
CA LEU A 619 27.80 -41.51 28.30
C LEU A 619 29.05 -41.42 29.20
N ASP A 620 29.65 -40.23 29.34
CA ASP A 620 30.75 -39.99 30.30
C ASP A 620 30.36 -40.36 31.74
N LYS A 621 29.18 -39.94 32.20
CA LYS A 621 28.67 -40.30 33.54
C LYS A 621 28.27 -41.77 33.66
N TRP A 622 28.25 -42.54 32.57
CA TRP A 622 27.95 -43.97 32.57
C TRP A 622 29.20 -44.84 32.38
N LEU A 623 30.29 -44.26 31.85
CA LEU A 623 31.60 -44.90 31.68
C LEU A 623 32.56 -44.60 32.84
N TYR A 624 32.36 -43.49 33.56
CA TYR A 624 33.26 -42.99 34.62
C TYR A 624 32.55 -42.74 35.97
N SER A 625 31.42 -43.41 36.22
CA SER A 625 30.72 -43.47 37.52
C SER A 625 31.22 -44.61 38.41
#